data_AF-A0A0V0J9L9-F1
#
_entry.id   AF-A0A0V0J9L9-F1
#
_cell.length_a   1.000
_cell.length_b   1.000
_cell.length_c   1.000
_cell.angle_alpha   90.00
_cell.angle_beta   90.00
_cell.angle_gamma   90.00
#
_symmetry.space_group_name_H-M   'P 1'
#
loop_
_entity.id
_entity.type
_entity.pdbx_description
1 polymer ?
#
loop_
_entity_poly.entity_id
_entity_poly.type
_entity_poly.pdbx_seq_one_letter_code
_entity_poly.pdbx_strand_id
1 'polypeptide(L)'
;MERRILLIGMQWSFMSHFRALPSRPLQICSKMLTHFDFKQFKSDFRHLDSRLINLDDVFIEKSKLEDAMSELQLSECSEYIKRSFWKRLIEISWSHGKQNIVNSLLMFILESPNQHSHHTLLSVLKILAHSGRFSEFKPLYYNFCSGLSPQEAVVFSADIVSCLCLTPLYKESFFYLDLAIKNGMPLGQFLCILVGAAKYAPYVEVFETIDLFHTHGLQPSNDFYLAFVNRVDIDRSVSAMHYMERLLDKLSVHEWIISSSIITGVKRFFERRGWTGTLGVKAMGLTCGNCHYRLAKYRISDDEISSLTEGFYKSVVLGTTSDELYLTTTPEELASLKNFIRDVDRKFDCIIDLPNFFHTALSAKKISSLSEEVLSNALCSALQRLHGEHHLNHFCLVGKQRGIVNNKKFWNAIKQLGNRTGITVRSFVTSHKSNDDAFMIYLALWSGPSCYIISNDEFRQHRFTLGPKLGEQLSKWQAARQITLHPGKPIGLCKPMECAARVQGNASSGWHIPYKSTEKCHSYSSVHAWLCLLPPAPSPRTTSE
;
A
#
# COMPACT_ATOMS: atom_id res chain seq x y z
N MET A 1 -8.36 -25.19 52.70
CA MET A 1 -9.74 -25.70 52.68
C MET A 1 -10.44 -25.05 51.49
N GLU A 2 -10.93 -25.90 50.61
CA GLU A 2 -11.32 -25.66 49.22
C GLU A 2 -12.36 -24.54 49.04
N ARG A 3 -12.17 -23.70 48.02
CA ARG A 3 -13.27 -22.96 47.38
C ARG A 3 -13.22 -23.21 45.88
N ARG A 4 -14.22 -23.96 45.43
CA ARG A 4 -14.54 -24.33 44.05
C ARG A 4 -14.89 -23.08 43.23
N ILE A 5 -14.27 -22.93 42.07
CA ILE A 5 -14.67 -22.00 41.01
C ILE A 5 -15.48 -22.79 39.99
N LEU A 6 -16.75 -22.41 39.84
CA LEU A 6 -17.68 -22.89 38.82
C LEU A 6 -17.33 -22.24 37.48
N LEU A 7 -16.87 -23.06 36.53
CA LEU A 7 -16.78 -22.75 35.10
C LEU A 7 -18.14 -23.11 34.47
N ILE A 8 -18.91 -22.09 34.07
CA ILE A 8 -20.06 -22.26 33.18
C ILE A 8 -19.58 -21.90 31.76
N GLY A 9 -19.56 -22.91 30.89
CA GLY A 9 -19.37 -22.74 29.46
C GLY A 9 -20.61 -22.12 28.82
N MET A 10 -20.42 -21.10 28.00
CA MET A 10 -21.41 -20.65 27.03
C MET A 10 -20.80 -20.63 25.64
N GLN A 11 -21.40 -21.46 24.80
CA GLN A 11 -21.17 -21.65 23.38
C GLN A 11 -21.37 -20.34 22.60
N TRP A 12 -20.50 -20.11 21.61
CA TRP A 12 -20.76 -19.14 20.55
C TRP A 12 -21.26 -19.89 19.32
N SER A 13 -22.58 -19.92 19.16
CA SER A 13 -23.27 -20.29 17.92
C SER A 13 -23.61 -19.01 17.16
N PHE A 14 -23.11 -18.81 15.94
CA PHE A 14 -23.78 -18.01 14.90
C PHE A 14 -23.10 -18.25 13.54
N MET A 15 -23.51 -19.31 12.84
CA MET A 15 -23.64 -19.36 11.37
C MET A 15 -24.53 -20.55 11.02
N SER A 16 -25.85 -20.34 10.99
CA SER A 16 -26.82 -21.31 10.50
C SER A 16 -27.85 -20.59 9.65
N HIS A 17 -27.63 -20.54 8.33
CA HIS A 17 -28.67 -20.30 7.33
C HIS A 17 -28.32 -21.11 6.07
N PHE A 18 -28.58 -22.42 6.10
CA PHE A 18 -28.93 -23.18 4.90
C PHE A 18 -30.11 -24.08 5.21
N ARG A 19 -31.15 -23.95 4.37
CA ARG A 19 -32.47 -24.58 4.50
C ARG A 19 -32.37 -26.10 4.45
N ALA A 20 -33.11 -26.76 5.33
CA ALA A 20 -33.41 -28.19 5.25
C ALA A 20 -34.43 -28.48 4.14
N LEU A 21 -34.24 -29.58 3.40
CA LEU A 21 -35.22 -30.37 2.64
C LEU A 21 -34.57 -31.73 2.25
N PRO A 22 -35.33 -32.79 1.93
CA PRO A 22 -35.59 -33.91 2.83
C PRO A 22 -34.78 -35.19 2.54
N SER A 23 -34.69 -36.02 3.57
CA SER A 23 -34.22 -37.40 3.56
C SER A 23 -34.90 -38.28 2.51
N ARG A 24 -34.12 -38.78 1.55
CA ARG A 24 -34.41 -40.00 0.78
C ARG A 24 -33.20 -40.93 0.80
N PRO A 25 -33.39 -42.25 0.92
CA PRO A 25 -32.30 -43.21 0.97
C PRO A 25 -31.71 -43.33 -0.43
N LEU A 26 -30.53 -42.76 -0.65
CA LEU A 26 -29.81 -42.92 -1.91
C LEU A 26 -28.92 -44.16 -1.79
N GLN A 27 -29.34 -45.18 -2.54
CA GLN A 27 -28.59 -46.33 -3.01
C GLN A 27 -27.08 -46.13 -2.93
N ILE A 28 -26.43 -47.10 -2.28
CA ILE A 28 -24.99 -47.36 -2.34
C ILE A 28 -24.63 -47.53 -3.82
N CYS A 29 -24.29 -46.42 -4.47
CA CYS A 29 -23.61 -46.44 -5.75
C CYS A 29 -22.14 -46.65 -5.43
N SER A 30 -21.63 -47.84 -5.77
CA SER A 30 -20.24 -48.27 -5.61
C SER A 30 -19.26 -47.42 -6.44
N LYS A 31 -19.12 -46.14 -6.09
CA LYS A 31 -18.00 -45.32 -6.55
C LYS A 31 -16.77 -45.75 -5.75
N MET A 32 -15.73 -46.15 -6.47
CA MET A 32 -14.45 -46.59 -5.94
C MET A 32 -13.98 -45.68 -4.80
N LEU A 33 -13.96 -46.19 -3.58
CA LEU A 33 -13.14 -45.65 -2.50
C LEU A 33 -11.70 -45.68 -3.02
N THR A 34 -11.17 -44.52 -3.37
CA THR A 34 -9.76 -44.42 -3.77
C THR A 34 -8.92 -44.56 -2.50
N HIS A 35 -8.57 -45.80 -2.14
CA HIS A 35 -7.69 -46.05 -1.02
C HIS A 35 -6.34 -45.37 -1.27
N PHE A 36 -5.78 -44.73 -0.23
CA PHE A 36 -4.43 -44.17 -0.26
C PHE A 36 -3.42 -45.30 -0.55
N ASP A 37 -2.89 -45.34 -1.78
CA ASP A 37 -1.85 -46.29 -2.21
C ASP A 37 -0.53 -45.54 -2.44
N PHE A 38 0.39 -45.71 -1.49
CA PHE A 38 1.69 -45.09 -1.50
C PHE A 38 2.53 -45.45 -2.74
N LYS A 39 2.51 -46.70 -3.20
CA LYS A 39 3.34 -47.14 -4.34
C LYS A 39 2.95 -46.40 -5.61
N GLN A 40 1.64 -46.18 -5.77
CA GLN A 40 1.10 -45.40 -6.87
C GLN A 40 1.44 -43.90 -6.75
N PHE A 41 1.53 -43.35 -5.54
CA PHE A 41 1.95 -41.95 -5.33
C PHE A 41 3.45 -41.73 -5.55
N LYS A 42 4.27 -42.72 -5.22
CA LYS A 42 5.72 -42.72 -5.47
C LYS A 42 6.04 -42.82 -6.97
N SER A 43 5.39 -43.74 -7.70
CA SER A 43 5.63 -43.93 -9.13
C SER A 43 5.19 -42.73 -9.98
N ASP A 44 4.18 -41.99 -9.50
CA ASP A 44 3.63 -40.83 -10.19
C ASP A 44 3.75 -39.52 -9.38
N PHE A 45 4.91 -39.32 -8.74
CA PHE A 45 5.16 -38.16 -7.87
C PHE A 45 4.98 -36.80 -8.60
N ARG A 46 5.10 -36.78 -9.94
CA ARG A 46 4.85 -35.60 -10.76
C ARG A 46 3.37 -35.21 -10.78
N HIS A 47 2.46 -36.17 -10.73
CA HIS A 47 1.01 -35.96 -10.68
C HIS A 47 0.42 -36.22 -9.27
N LEU A 48 1.24 -36.22 -8.22
CA LEU A 48 0.80 -36.35 -6.82
C LEU A 48 -0.38 -35.41 -6.49
N ASP A 49 -0.29 -34.16 -6.96
CA ASP A 49 -1.29 -33.12 -6.67
C ASP A 49 -2.67 -33.47 -7.24
N SER A 50 -2.73 -33.86 -8.52
CA SER A 50 -4.01 -34.19 -9.17
C SER A 50 -4.67 -35.40 -8.52
N ARG A 51 -3.86 -36.36 -8.05
CA ARG A 51 -4.37 -37.53 -7.34
C ARG A 51 -4.87 -37.18 -5.93
N LEU A 52 -4.14 -36.35 -5.18
CA LEU A 52 -4.56 -35.91 -3.85
C LEU A 52 -5.84 -35.07 -3.86
N ILE A 53 -6.02 -34.24 -4.88
CA ILE A 53 -7.23 -33.43 -5.05
C ILE A 53 -8.46 -34.33 -5.20
N ASN A 54 -8.31 -35.42 -5.95
CA ASN A 54 -9.38 -36.36 -6.27
C ASN A 54 -9.59 -37.45 -5.20
N LEU A 55 -8.72 -37.57 -4.20
CA LEU A 55 -8.91 -38.50 -3.09
C LEU A 55 -10.08 -38.08 -2.20
N ASP A 56 -10.84 -39.05 -1.71
CA ASP A 56 -11.85 -38.79 -0.68
C ASP A 56 -11.19 -38.34 0.63
N ASP A 57 -11.87 -37.48 1.39
CA ASP A 57 -11.37 -37.01 2.68
C ASP A 57 -11.59 -38.08 3.77
N VAL A 58 -10.72 -39.08 3.77
CA VAL A 58 -10.77 -40.23 4.68
C VAL A 58 -9.59 -40.23 5.66
N PHE A 59 -9.78 -40.85 6.81
CA PHE A 59 -8.69 -41.10 7.75
C PHE A 59 -7.70 -42.10 7.13
N ILE A 60 -6.41 -41.80 7.20
CA ILE A 60 -5.35 -42.73 6.78
C ILE A 60 -4.88 -43.51 8.01
N GLU A 61 -5.01 -44.83 7.94
CA GLU A 61 -4.50 -45.73 8.97
C GLU A 61 -2.98 -45.56 9.14
N LYS A 62 -2.53 -45.58 10.40
CA LYS A 62 -1.12 -45.40 10.76
C LYS A 62 -0.20 -46.39 10.03
N SER A 63 -0.60 -47.66 9.93
CA SER A 63 0.15 -48.71 9.22
C SER A 63 0.48 -48.32 7.78
N LYS A 64 -0.45 -47.68 7.06
CA LYS A 64 -0.23 -47.24 5.68
C LYS A 64 0.78 -46.08 5.58
N LEU A 65 0.86 -45.25 6.61
CA LEU A 65 1.85 -44.17 6.71
C LEU A 65 3.23 -44.72 7.09
N GLU A 66 3.28 -45.77 7.91
CA GLU A 66 4.52 -46.50 8.24
C GLU A 66 5.07 -47.26 7.01
N ASP A 67 4.18 -47.88 6.23
CA ASP A 67 4.52 -48.52 4.95
C ASP A 67 5.11 -47.49 3.97
N ALA A 68 4.47 -46.32 3.89
CA ALA A 68 4.94 -45.18 3.09
C ALA A 68 6.33 -44.71 3.54
N MET A 69 6.55 -44.57 4.85
CA MET A 69 7.84 -44.18 5.40
C MET A 69 8.93 -45.21 5.04
N SER A 70 8.64 -46.49 5.21
CA SER A 70 9.58 -47.59 4.89
C SER A 70 9.96 -47.59 3.40
N GLU A 71 8.98 -47.40 2.52
CA GLU A 71 9.20 -47.34 1.08
C GLU A 71 9.99 -46.10 0.61
N LEU A 72 9.89 -44.97 1.33
CA LEU A 72 10.71 -43.78 1.06
C LEU A 72 12.18 -44.02 1.44
N GLN A 73 12.47 -44.90 2.39
CA GLN A 73 13.85 -45.22 2.79
C GLN A 73 14.56 -46.16 1.81
N LEU A 74 13.85 -46.79 0.89
CA LEU A 74 14.46 -47.64 -0.15
C LEU A 74 15.40 -46.83 -1.05
N SER A 75 16.54 -47.42 -1.42
CA SER A 75 17.63 -46.78 -2.18
C SER A 75 17.22 -46.23 -3.55
N GLU A 76 16.13 -46.75 -4.12
CA GLU A 76 15.56 -46.34 -5.41
C GLU A 76 14.86 -44.97 -5.36
N CYS A 77 14.56 -44.46 -4.16
CA CYS A 77 13.89 -43.17 -4.01
C CYS A 77 14.90 -42.02 -4.02
N SER A 78 14.65 -40.99 -4.85
CA SER A 78 15.54 -39.82 -4.89
C SER A 78 15.46 -39.01 -3.60
N GLU A 79 16.59 -38.43 -3.18
CA GLU A 79 16.67 -37.55 -1.99
C GLU A 79 15.66 -36.39 -2.04
N TYR A 80 15.35 -35.89 -3.23
CA TYR A 80 14.33 -34.87 -3.43
C TYR A 80 12.94 -35.36 -3.00
N ILE A 81 12.53 -36.57 -3.40
CA ILE A 81 11.21 -37.12 -3.05
C ILE A 81 11.16 -37.38 -1.54
N LYS A 82 12.20 -37.99 -0.95
CA LYS A 82 12.25 -38.25 0.50
C LYS A 82 12.04 -36.98 1.33
N ARG A 83 12.67 -35.87 0.93
CA ARG A 83 12.59 -34.59 1.66
C ARG A 83 11.28 -33.83 1.45
N SER A 84 10.63 -33.99 0.29
CA SER A 84 9.49 -33.17 -0.11
C SER A 84 8.14 -33.87 -0.04
N PHE A 85 8.10 -35.21 0.00
CA PHE A 85 6.86 -35.99 -0.05
C PHE A 85 5.87 -35.59 1.04
N TRP A 86 6.28 -35.69 2.32
CA TRP A 86 5.41 -35.38 3.45
C TRP A 86 4.94 -33.93 3.46
N LYS A 87 5.85 -33.00 3.12
CA LYS A 87 5.55 -31.57 3.00
C LYS A 87 4.45 -31.34 1.95
N ARG A 88 4.63 -31.88 0.74
CA ARG A 88 3.70 -31.70 -0.38
C ARG A 88 2.36 -32.36 -0.07
N LEU A 89 2.38 -33.55 0.50
CA LEU A 89 1.19 -34.30 0.90
C LEU A 89 0.33 -33.49 1.88
N ILE A 90 0.91 -32.99 2.97
CA ILE A 90 0.15 -32.26 3.99
C ILE A 90 -0.33 -30.88 3.51
N GLU A 91 0.48 -30.15 2.74
CA GLU A 91 0.11 -28.82 2.21
C GLU A 91 -1.05 -28.90 1.20
N ILE A 92 -1.06 -29.91 0.35
CA ILE A 92 -2.13 -30.10 -0.64
C ILE A 92 -3.42 -30.55 0.02
N SER A 93 -3.34 -31.50 0.94
CA SER A 93 -4.51 -31.93 1.72
C SER A 93 -5.11 -30.77 2.50
N TRP A 94 -4.28 -29.91 3.12
CA TRP A 94 -4.73 -28.71 3.82
C TRP A 94 -5.42 -27.70 2.88
N SER A 95 -4.78 -27.36 1.77
CA SER A 95 -5.33 -26.38 0.80
C SER A 95 -6.63 -26.82 0.13
N HIS A 96 -6.89 -28.12 0.03
CA HIS A 96 -8.12 -28.68 -0.53
C HIS A 96 -9.13 -29.11 0.53
N GLY A 97 -8.93 -28.71 1.80
CA GLY A 97 -9.88 -28.94 2.88
C GLY A 97 -10.08 -30.41 3.25
N LYS A 98 -9.09 -31.28 2.99
CA LYS A 98 -9.12 -32.71 3.36
C LYS A 98 -8.73 -32.89 4.83
N GLN A 99 -9.65 -32.55 5.73
CA GLN A 99 -9.38 -32.44 7.18
C GLN A 99 -9.05 -33.78 7.83
N ASN A 100 -9.68 -34.88 7.41
CA ASN A 100 -9.39 -36.20 7.96
C ASN A 100 -7.98 -36.65 7.59
N ILE A 101 -7.60 -36.44 6.32
CA ILE A 101 -6.23 -36.73 5.85
C ILE A 101 -5.20 -35.89 6.60
N VAL A 102 -5.44 -34.58 6.73
CA VAL A 102 -4.53 -33.68 7.47
C VAL A 102 -4.38 -34.14 8.92
N ASN A 103 -5.46 -34.51 9.60
CA ASN A 103 -5.40 -34.98 10.97
C ASN A 103 -4.61 -36.29 11.12
N SER A 104 -4.79 -37.25 10.21
CA SER A 104 -3.97 -38.47 10.18
C SER A 104 -2.48 -38.15 10.02
N LEU A 105 -2.14 -37.26 9.08
CA LEU A 105 -0.75 -36.84 8.83
C LEU A 105 -0.14 -36.09 10.02
N LEU A 106 -0.91 -35.19 10.65
CA LEU A 106 -0.45 -34.45 11.82
C LEU A 106 -0.14 -35.40 12.98
N MET A 107 -1.03 -36.35 13.29
CA MET A 107 -0.78 -37.31 14.36
C MET A 107 0.46 -38.15 14.07
N PHE A 108 0.60 -38.65 12.84
CA PHE A 108 1.76 -39.46 12.44
C PHE A 108 3.08 -38.68 12.54
N ILE A 109 3.14 -37.46 12.01
CA ILE A 109 4.36 -36.64 12.02
C ILE A 109 4.73 -36.21 13.45
N LEU A 110 3.74 -35.88 14.27
CA LEU A 110 3.96 -35.44 15.66
C LEU A 110 4.44 -36.56 16.59
N GLU A 111 4.14 -37.82 16.28
CA GLU A 111 4.66 -38.97 17.05
C GLU A 111 6.17 -39.17 16.87
N SER A 112 6.74 -38.80 15.71
CA SER A 112 8.18 -38.97 15.43
C SER A 112 8.76 -37.83 14.60
N PRO A 113 8.80 -36.59 15.12
CA PRO A 113 9.21 -35.41 14.35
C PRO A 113 10.61 -35.51 13.75
N ASN A 114 11.55 -36.13 14.48
CA ASN A 114 12.95 -36.29 14.06
C ASN A 114 13.15 -37.19 12.83
N GLN A 115 12.11 -37.92 12.39
CA GLN A 115 12.15 -38.73 11.16
C GLN A 115 11.78 -37.93 9.91
N HIS A 116 11.35 -36.67 10.06
CA HIS A 116 10.89 -35.83 8.96
C HIS A 116 11.85 -34.67 8.69
N SER A 117 11.79 -34.15 7.46
CA SER A 117 12.64 -33.03 7.06
C SER A 117 12.23 -31.72 7.74
N HIS A 118 13.18 -30.79 7.90
CA HIS A 118 12.90 -29.45 8.43
C HIS A 118 11.77 -28.73 7.68
N HIS A 119 11.68 -28.89 6.35
CA HIS A 119 10.59 -28.33 5.55
C HIS A 119 9.22 -28.93 5.89
N THR A 120 9.13 -30.25 6.12
CA THR A 120 7.89 -30.89 6.57
C THR A 120 7.47 -30.35 7.93
N LEU A 121 8.40 -30.25 8.87
CA LEU A 121 8.11 -29.74 10.22
C LEU A 121 7.63 -28.28 10.19
N LEU A 122 8.22 -27.42 9.34
CA LEU A 122 7.74 -26.05 9.14
C LEU A 122 6.31 -26.00 8.58
N SER A 123 5.97 -26.84 7.59
CA SER A 123 4.60 -26.92 7.07
C SER A 123 3.61 -27.38 8.16
N VAL A 124 4.00 -28.35 9.00
CA VAL A 124 3.20 -28.80 10.14
C VAL A 124 3.03 -27.69 11.17
N LEU A 125 4.11 -27.00 11.56
CA LEU A 125 4.04 -25.84 12.47
C LEU A 125 3.08 -24.78 11.95
N LYS A 126 3.17 -24.45 10.66
CA LYS A 126 2.27 -23.49 10.02
C LYS A 126 0.81 -23.94 10.08
N ILE A 127 0.52 -25.21 9.80
CA ILE A 127 -0.85 -25.76 9.85
C ILE A 127 -1.39 -25.78 11.29
N LEU A 128 -0.59 -26.21 12.26
CA LEU A 128 -0.96 -26.19 13.68
C LEU A 128 -1.28 -24.77 14.17
N ALA A 129 -0.47 -23.79 13.76
CA ALA A 129 -0.68 -22.39 14.11
C ALA A 129 -1.99 -21.83 13.51
N HIS A 130 -2.26 -22.10 12.23
CA HIS A 130 -3.53 -21.69 11.60
C HIS A 130 -4.75 -22.38 12.20
N SER A 131 -4.59 -23.63 12.66
CA SER A 131 -5.67 -24.43 13.27
C SER A 131 -5.90 -24.10 14.75
N GLY A 132 -5.11 -23.19 15.35
CA GLY A 132 -5.20 -22.87 16.77
C GLY A 132 -4.73 -24.00 17.71
N ARG A 133 -4.05 -25.03 17.19
CA ARG A 133 -3.57 -26.22 17.94
C ARG A 133 -2.26 -25.90 18.68
N PHE A 134 -2.29 -24.88 19.54
CA PHE A 134 -1.08 -24.35 20.17
C PHE A 134 -0.40 -25.30 21.16
N SER A 135 -1.16 -26.22 21.78
CA SER A 135 -0.63 -27.25 22.67
C SER A 135 0.30 -28.23 21.96
N GLU A 136 0.06 -28.48 20.66
CA GLU A 136 0.89 -29.35 19.81
C GLU A 136 1.97 -28.56 19.08
N PHE A 137 1.68 -27.31 18.72
CA PHE A 137 2.64 -26.40 18.12
C PHE A 137 3.88 -26.20 19.01
N LYS A 138 3.66 -25.89 20.31
CA LYS A 138 4.73 -25.53 21.25
C LYS A 138 5.83 -26.62 21.37
N PRO A 139 5.52 -27.89 21.67
CA PRO A 139 6.55 -28.93 21.76
C PRO A 139 7.25 -29.18 20.42
N LEU A 140 6.51 -29.18 19.30
CA LEU A 140 7.11 -29.34 17.98
C LEU A 140 8.07 -28.19 17.65
N TYR A 141 7.71 -26.95 18.00
CA TYR A 141 8.56 -25.78 17.77
C TYR A 141 9.90 -25.92 18.49
N TYR A 142 9.90 -26.24 19.78
CA TYR A 142 11.15 -26.40 20.53
C TYR A 142 11.97 -27.60 20.03
N ASN A 143 11.34 -28.71 19.66
CA ASN A 143 12.03 -29.84 19.04
C ASN A 143 12.69 -29.43 17.72
N PHE A 144 11.94 -28.76 16.84
CA PHE A 144 12.45 -28.23 15.58
C PHE A 144 13.66 -27.32 15.81
N CYS A 145 13.53 -26.30 16.68
CA CYS A 145 14.61 -25.37 16.98
C CYS A 145 15.85 -26.06 17.58
N SER A 146 15.67 -27.09 18.41
CA SER A 146 16.80 -27.84 18.99
C SER A 146 17.58 -28.66 17.97
N GLY A 147 16.96 -28.99 16.82
CA GLY A 147 17.60 -29.70 15.72
C GLY A 147 18.34 -28.81 14.71
N LEU A 148 18.19 -27.48 14.79
CA LEU A 148 18.81 -26.56 13.83
C LEU A 148 20.25 -26.25 14.18
N SER A 149 21.14 -26.29 13.18
CA SER A 149 22.44 -25.63 13.26
C SER A 149 22.31 -24.09 13.28
N PRO A 150 23.34 -23.35 13.74
CA PRO A 150 23.32 -21.89 13.72
C PRO A 150 23.05 -21.29 12.32
N GLN A 151 23.60 -21.91 11.26
CA GLN A 151 23.37 -21.48 9.88
C GLN A 151 21.92 -21.74 9.44
N GLU A 152 21.37 -22.91 9.78
CA GLU A 152 19.97 -23.23 9.47
C GLU A 152 18.99 -22.32 10.22
N ALA A 153 19.30 -21.95 11.47
CA ALA A 153 18.48 -20.99 12.23
C ALA A 153 18.37 -19.63 11.52
N VAL A 154 19.43 -19.17 10.85
CA VAL A 154 19.40 -17.96 10.01
C VAL A 154 18.55 -18.21 8.76
N VAL A 155 18.77 -19.33 8.06
CA VAL A 155 18.06 -19.67 6.82
C VAL A 155 16.55 -19.79 7.03
N PHE A 156 16.11 -20.43 8.11
CA PHE A 156 14.69 -20.65 8.41
C PHE A 156 14.05 -19.53 9.24
N SER A 157 14.79 -18.48 9.60
CA SER A 157 14.32 -17.41 10.51
C SER A 157 12.98 -16.80 10.08
N ALA A 158 12.85 -16.40 8.81
CA ALA A 158 11.61 -15.79 8.30
C ALA A 158 10.41 -16.76 8.35
N ASP A 159 10.63 -18.04 8.00
CA ASP A 159 9.58 -19.07 8.04
C ASP A 159 9.14 -19.35 9.49
N ILE A 160 10.10 -19.47 10.41
CA ILE A 160 9.84 -19.67 11.85
C ILE A 160 9.04 -18.49 12.38
N VAL A 161 9.47 -17.27 12.10
CA VAL A 161 8.79 -16.04 12.53
C VAL A 161 7.36 -15.99 11.98
N SER A 162 7.14 -16.35 10.73
CA SER A 162 5.80 -16.42 10.14
C SER A 162 4.87 -17.38 10.89
N CYS A 163 5.40 -18.50 11.40
CA CYS A 163 4.65 -19.46 12.20
C CYS A 163 4.39 -18.93 13.62
N LEU A 164 5.43 -18.40 14.28
CA LEU A 164 5.34 -17.86 15.64
C LEU A 164 4.30 -16.74 15.75
N CYS A 165 4.25 -15.83 14.77
CA CYS A 165 3.35 -14.68 14.75
C CYS A 165 1.87 -15.04 14.60
N LEU A 166 1.57 -16.30 14.27
CA LEU A 166 0.21 -16.83 14.27
C LEU A 166 -0.20 -17.39 15.63
N THR A 167 0.69 -17.39 16.63
CA THR A 167 0.47 -18.01 17.95
C THR A 167 0.76 -17.02 19.10
N PRO A 168 0.30 -17.31 20.32
CA PRO A 168 0.68 -16.56 21.51
C PRO A 168 2.20 -16.55 21.81
N LEU A 169 2.99 -17.43 21.18
CA LEU A 169 4.46 -17.46 21.30
C LEU A 169 5.16 -16.42 20.42
N TYR A 170 4.42 -15.48 19.80
CA TYR A 170 5.01 -14.49 18.89
C TYR A 170 6.21 -13.75 19.49
N LYS A 171 6.32 -13.56 20.81
CA LYS A 171 7.48 -12.88 21.42
C LYS A 171 8.82 -13.55 21.10
N GLU A 172 8.84 -14.87 20.87
CA GLU A 172 10.04 -15.59 20.42
C GLU A 172 10.54 -15.10 19.04
N SER A 173 9.68 -14.45 18.24
CA SER A 173 10.06 -13.93 16.93
C SER A 173 11.12 -12.82 17.01
N PHE A 174 11.19 -12.08 18.12
CA PHE A 174 12.15 -11.00 18.28
C PHE A 174 13.59 -11.51 18.34
N PHE A 175 13.82 -12.72 18.86
CA PHE A 175 15.14 -13.37 18.78
C PHE A 175 15.60 -13.52 17.32
N TYR A 176 14.70 -13.97 16.44
CA TYR A 176 14.99 -14.14 15.02
C TYR A 176 15.09 -12.81 14.27
N LEU A 177 14.37 -11.77 14.71
CA LEU A 177 14.55 -10.41 14.21
C LEU A 177 15.96 -9.90 14.52
N ASP A 178 16.43 -10.06 15.75
CA ASP A 178 17.78 -9.67 16.14
C ASP A 178 18.84 -10.45 15.36
N LEU A 179 18.60 -11.76 15.16
CA LEU A 179 19.46 -12.60 14.32
C LEU A 179 19.49 -12.08 12.87
N ALA A 180 18.34 -11.70 12.32
CA ALA A 180 18.22 -11.15 10.97
C ALA A 180 18.97 -9.81 10.83
N ILE A 181 18.86 -8.92 11.82
CA ILE A 181 19.59 -7.64 11.85
C ILE A 181 21.10 -7.90 11.86
N LYS A 182 21.58 -8.79 12.72
CA LYS A 182 23.01 -9.13 12.82
C LYS A 182 23.59 -9.73 11.53
N ASN A 183 22.76 -10.42 10.75
CA ASN A 183 23.15 -11.05 9.49
C ASN A 183 22.79 -10.21 8.25
N GLY A 184 22.35 -8.95 8.41
CA GLY A 184 22.03 -8.06 7.30
C GLY A 184 20.88 -8.55 6.40
N MET A 185 19.92 -9.30 6.97
CA MET A 185 18.79 -9.83 6.21
C MET A 185 17.74 -8.75 5.88
N PRO A 186 16.98 -8.90 4.78
CA PRO A 186 15.88 -7.99 4.46
C PRO A 186 14.76 -8.03 5.51
N LEU A 187 14.69 -7.01 6.35
CA LEU A 187 13.75 -6.94 7.49
C LEU A 187 12.27 -6.90 7.09
N GLY A 188 11.97 -6.56 5.83
CA GLY A 188 10.58 -6.58 5.31
C GLY A 188 9.89 -7.94 5.41
N GLN A 189 10.65 -9.04 5.41
CA GLN A 189 10.12 -10.41 5.58
C GLN A 189 9.60 -10.68 7.01
N PHE A 190 9.96 -9.83 7.97
CA PHE A 190 9.61 -9.97 9.39
C PHE A 190 8.42 -9.08 9.79
N LEU A 191 7.77 -8.41 8.84
CA LEU A 191 6.59 -7.56 9.11
C LEU A 191 5.42 -8.30 9.78
N CYS A 192 5.37 -9.63 9.68
CA CYS A 192 4.37 -10.44 10.38
C CYS A 192 4.49 -10.36 11.92
N ILE A 193 5.63 -9.92 12.47
CA ILE A 193 5.80 -9.65 13.90
C ILE A 193 4.81 -8.58 14.38
N LEU A 194 4.60 -7.52 13.58
CA LEU A 194 3.59 -6.51 13.89
C LEU A 194 2.19 -7.15 14.00
N VAL A 195 1.85 -8.05 13.07
CA VAL A 195 0.56 -8.77 13.09
C VAL A 195 0.41 -9.64 14.34
N GLY A 196 1.48 -10.35 14.72
CA GLY A 196 1.53 -11.12 15.97
C GLY A 196 1.33 -10.23 17.19
N ALA A 197 2.02 -9.08 17.23
CA ALA A 197 1.85 -8.11 18.31
C ALA A 197 0.42 -7.57 18.37
N ALA A 198 -0.18 -7.18 17.24
CA ALA A 198 -1.57 -6.72 17.19
C ALA A 198 -2.55 -7.76 17.73
N LYS A 199 -2.31 -9.06 17.48
CA LYS A 199 -3.17 -10.16 17.98
C LYS A 199 -2.98 -10.47 19.46
N TYR A 200 -1.73 -10.51 19.93
CA TYR A 200 -1.40 -11.15 21.20
C TYR A 200 -0.75 -10.23 22.24
N ALA A 201 -0.09 -9.14 21.82
CA ALA A 201 0.61 -8.24 22.75
C ALA A 201 -0.37 -7.41 23.60
N PRO A 202 0.04 -6.93 24.78
CA PRO A 202 -0.56 -5.74 25.38
C PRO A 202 -0.50 -4.56 24.41
N TYR A 203 -1.52 -3.69 24.40
CA TYR A 203 -1.60 -2.60 23.43
C TYR A 203 -0.40 -1.65 23.47
N VAL A 204 0.21 -1.43 24.64
CA VAL A 204 1.40 -0.58 24.78
C VAL A 204 2.56 -1.14 23.94
N GLU A 205 2.84 -2.43 24.06
CA GLU A 205 3.89 -3.13 23.32
C GLU A 205 3.62 -3.13 21.80
N VAL A 206 2.35 -3.08 21.37
CA VAL A 206 2.01 -2.96 19.93
C VAL A 206 2.61 -1.68 19.34
N PHE A 207 2.46 -0.55 20.04
CA PHE A 207 2.98 0.73 19.55
C PHE A 207 4.50 0.82 19.63
N GLU A 208 5.12 0.21 20.65
CA GLU A 208 6.58 0.06 20.72
C GLU A 208 7.11 -0.76 19.55
N THR A 209 6.41 -1.83 19.16
CA THR A 209 6.76 -2.64 17.99
C THR A 209 6.61 -1.86 16.69
N ILE A 210 5.56 -1.03 16.55
CA ILE A 210 5.41 -0.12 15.40
C ILE A 210 6.63 0.81 15.30
N ASP A 211 7.03 1.42 16.42
CA ASP A 211 8.16 2.35 16.46
C ASP A 211 9.47 1.65 16.10
N LEU A 212 9.71 0.45 16.60
CA LEU A 212 10.88 -0.37 16.24
C LEU A 212 10.97 -0.65 14.74
N PHE A 213 9.87 -1.03 14.09
CA PHE A 213 9.89 -1.26 12.64
C PHE A 213 10.04 0.04 11.84
N HIS A 214 9.45 1.13 12.35
CA HIS A 214 9.58 2.43 11.72
C HIS A 214 11.01 2.97 11.71
N THR A 215 11.81 2.73 12.76
CA THR A 215 13.24 3.12 12.77
C THR A 215 14.05 2.44 11.67
N HIS A 216 13.56 1.33 11.14
CA HIS A 216 14.14 0.60 10.01
C HIS A 216 13.49 0.94 8.66
N GLY A 217 12.68 2.01 8.60
CA GLY A 217 12.00 2.45 7.37
C GLY A 217 10.85 1.56 6.93
N LEU A 218 10.33 0.70 7.81
CA LEU A 218 9.21 -0.20 7.53
C LEU A 218 7.90 0.36 8.07
N GLN A 219 6.79 0.02 7.41
CA GLN A 219 5.44 0.43 7.80
C GLN A 219 4.53 -0.79 8.03
N PRO A 220 3.50 -0.69 8.88
CA PRO A 220 2.59 -1.80 9.10
C PRO A 220 1.80 -2.20 7.83
N SER A 221 1.53 -3.50 7.71
CA SER A 221 0.75 -4.08 6.60
C SER A 221 -0.76 -3.92 6.81
N ASN A 222 -1.55 -4.16 5.76
CA ASN A 222 -3.01 -4.23 5.90
C ASN A 222 -3.45 -5.28 6.93
N ASP A 223 -2.76 -6.43 7.00
CA ASP A 223 -3.08 -7.50 7.96
C ASP A 223 -2.87 -7.05 9.42
N PHE A 224 -1.85 -6.22 9.67
CA PHE A 224 -1.65 -5.60 10.97
C PHE A 224 -2.85 -4.74 11.36
N TYR A 225 -3.23 -3.80 10.48
CA TYR A 225 -4.32 -2.89 10.77
C TYR A 225 -5.66 -3.63 10.95
N LEU A 226 -5.93 -4.66 10.14
CA LEU A 226 -7.11 -5.52 10.31
C LEU A 226 -7.10 -6.23 11.67
N ALA A 227 -5.98 -6.84 12.05
CA ALA A 227 -5.86 -7.53 13.33
C ALA A 227 -6.07 -6.57 14.51
N PHE A 228 -5.42 -5.40 14.47
CA PHE A 228 -5.54 -4.39 15.52
C PHE A 228 -6.95 -3.82 15.62
N VAL A 229 -7.52 -3.34 14.51
CA VAL A 229 -8.85 -2.70 14.50
C VAL A 229 -9.93 -3.69 14.93
N ASN A 230 -9.88 -4.94 14.46
CA ASN A 230 -10.84 -5.96 14.87
C ASN A 230 -10.74 -6.29 16.36
N ARG A 231 -9.52 -6.35 16.91
CA ARG A 231 -9.29 -6.60 18.34
C ARG A 231 -9.81 -5.45 19.20
N VAL A 232 -9.51 -4.20 18.84
CA VAL A 232 -9.96 -3.00 19.57
C VAL A 232 -11.48 -2.81 19.46
N ASP A 233 -12.09 -3.24 18.34
CA ASP A 233 -13.54 -3.16 18.14
C ASP A 233 -14.36 -4.06 19.07
N ILE A 234 -13.86 -5.25 19.39
CA ILE A 234 -14.50 -6.15 20.36
C ILE A 234 -14.14 -5.82 21.82
N ASP A 235 -13.13 -4.98 22.03
CA ASP A 235 -12.71 -4.53 23.35
C ASP A 235 -13.74 -3.56 23.95
N ARG A 236 -14.40 -4.01 25.03
CA ARG A 236 -15.41 -3.24 25.75
C ARG A 236 -14.84 -2.35 26.85
N SER A 237 -13.53 -2.36 27.06
CA SER A 237 -12.89 -1.48 28.03
C SER A 237 -13.02 -0.02 27.61
N VAL A 238 -13.03 0.87 28.61
CA VAL A 238 -12.99 2.32 28.38
C VAL A 238 -11.72 2.75 27.63
N SER A 239 -10.64 1.96 27.74
CA SER A 239 -9.35 2.22 27.09
C SER A 239 -9.36 1.93 25.59
N ALA A 240 -10.34 1.21 25.05
CA ALA A 240 -10.42 0.90 23.62
C ALA A 240 -10.41 2.17 22.74
N MET A 241 -11.09 3.23 23.18
CA MET A 241 -11.07 4.53 22.49
C MET A 241 -9.66 5.11 22.44
N HIS A 242 -8.96 5.12 23.57
CA HIS A 242 -7.59 5.63 23.66
C HIS A 242 -6.64 4.89 22.71
N TYR A 243 -6.75 3.56 22.58
CA TYR A 243 -5.91 2.81 21.66
C TYR A 243 -6.23 3.06 20.19
N MET A 244 -7.51 3.27 19.84
CA MET A 244 -7.87 3.67 18.49
C MET A 244 -7.34 5.06 18.15
N GLU A 245 -7.49 6.03 19.06
CA GLU A 245 -6.96 7.39 18.89
C GLU A 245 -5.43 7.38 18.76
N ARG A 246 -4.74 6.57 19.56
CA ARG A 246 -3.28 6.41 19.46
C ARG A 246 -2.83 5.80 18.13
N LEU A 247 -3.64 4.93 17.51
CA LEU A 247 -3.41 4.48 16.14
C LEU A 247 -3.58 5.62 15.14
N LEU A 248 -4.63 6.43 15.28
CA LEU A 248 -4.86 7.61 14.43
C LEU A 248 -3.72 8.62 14.53
N ASP A 249 -3.16 8.80 15.72
CA ASP A 249 -1.98 9.65 15.94
C ASP A 249 -0.75 9.11 15.20
N LYS A 250 -0.49 7.79 15.25
CA LYS A 250 0.61 7.17 14.48
C LYS A 250 0.41 7.36 12.98
N LEU A 251 -0.80 7.14 12.47
CA LEU A 251 -1.12 7.42 11.07
C LEU A 251 -0.92 8.89 10.70
N SER A 252 -1.26 9.82 11.60
CA SER A 252 -1.04 11.25 11.41
C SER A 252 0.45 11.62 11.36
N VAL A 253 1.23 11.13 12.33
CA VAL A 253 2.65 11.47 12.50
C VAL A 253 3.50 10.93 11.36
N HIS A 254 3.26 9.68 10.96
CA HIS A 254 4.01 9.02 9.90
C HIS A 254 3.41 9.23 8.50
N GLU A 255 2.31 9.99 8.40
CA GLU A 255 1.56 10.23 7.15
C GLU A 255 1.15 8.96 6.41
N TRP A 256 0.89 7.88 7.15
CA TRP A 256 0.51 6.59 6.57
C TRP A 256 -0.94 6.59 6.11
N ILE A 257 -1.16 6.11 4.88
CA ILE A 257 -2.49 5.99 4.28
C ILE A 257 -2.95 4.53 4.30
N ILE A 258 -4.09 4.29 4.92
CA ILE A 258 -4.71 2.97 5.02
C ILE A 258 -5.68 2.68 3.86
N SER A 259 -6.03 1.41 3.68
CA SER A 259 -6.94 0.97 2.62
C SER A 259 -8.42 1.08 2.98
N SER A 260 -9.28 0.99 1.97
CA SER A 260 -10.75 1.01 2.12
C SER A 260 -11.30 -0.07 3.07
N SER A 261 -10.66 -1.24 3.16
CA SER A 261 -11.10 -2.30 4.08
C SER A 261 -10.82 -1.92 5.55
N ILE A 262 -9.66 -1.32 5.83
CA ILE A 262 -9.29 -0.87 7.18
C ILE A 262 -10.19 0.27 7.64
N ILE A 263 -10.39 1.28 6.78
CA ILE A 263 -11.15 2.48 7.15
C ILE A 263 -12.60 2.14 7.49
N THR A 264 -13.17 1.12 6.86
CA THR A 264 -14.51 0.62 7.16
C THR A 264 -14.58 0.05 8.58
N GLY A 265 -13.53 -0.66 9.02
CA GLY A 265 -13.42 -1.14 10.39
C GLY A 265 -13.29 0.01 11.41
N VAL A 266 -12.49 1.03 11.09
CA VAL A 266 -12.36 2.24 11.92
C VAL A 266 -13.70 2.98 12.04
N LYS A 267 -14.40 3.20 10.92
CA LYS A 267 -15.75 3.79 10.93
C LYS A 267 -16.69 3.01 11.85
N ARG A 268 -16.77 1.69 11.66
CA ARG A 268 -17.63 0.81 12.48
C ARG A 268 -17.32 0.92 13.97
N PHE A 269 -16.03 0.97 14.34
CA PHE A 269 -15.59 1.12 15.72
C PHE A 269 -16.16 2.38 16.39
N PHE A 270 -16.07 3.52 15.69
CA PHE A 270 -16.53 4.82 16.19
C PHE A 270 -18.07 4.89 16.22
N GLU A 271 -18.76 4.41 15.18
CA GLU A 271 -20.24 4.44 15.12
C GLU A 271 -20.89 3.63 16.23
N ARG A 272 -20.30 2.49 16.61
CA ARG A 272 -20.76 1.70 17.78
C ARG A 272 -20.62 2.44 19.10
N ARG A 273 -19.87 3.55 19.13
CA ARG A 273 -19.63 4.41 20.29
C ARG A 273 -20.30 5.79 20.13
N GLY A 274 -21.31 5.87 19.25
CA GLY A 274 -22.18 7.05 19.11
C GLY A 274 -21.66 8.15 18.18
N TRP A 275 -20.53 7.93 17.51
CA TRP A 275 -20.01 8.87 16.51
C TRP A 275 -20.75 8.73 15.18
N THR A 276 -20.71 9.78 14.35
CA THR A 276 -21.24 9.73 12.97
C THR A 276 -20.10 9.68 11.97
N GLY A 277 -20.07 8.66 11.11
CA GLY A 277 -19.02 8.50 10.10
C GLY A 277 -19.52 8.65 8.66
N THR A 278 -18.86 9.49 7.87
CA THR A 278 -19.12 9.66 6.43
C THR A 278 -17.88 9.27 5.62
N LEU A 279 -17.98 8.23 4.80
CA LEU A 279 -16.93 7.82 3.84
C LEU A 279 -17.06 8.58 2.51
N GLY A 280 -16.01 8.56 1.69
CA GLY A 280 -16.06 9.18 0.37
C GLY A 280 -16.01 10.71 0.39
N VAL A 281 -15.71 11.33 1.54
CA VAL A 281 -15.70 12.79 1.67
C VAL A 281 -14.52 13.35 0.87
N LYS A 282 -14.81 14.40 0.09
CA LYS A 282 -13.79 15.16 -0.64
C LYS A 282 -13.51 16.47 0.09
N ALA A 283 -12.26 16.92 0.03
CA ALA A 283 -11.90 18.25 0.50
C ALA A 283 -12.40 19.31 -0.50
N MET A 284 -12.98 20.39 0.02
CA MET A 284 -13.31 21.60 -0.73
C MET A 284 -12.25 22.65 -0.39
N GLY A 285 -11.16 22.67 -1.17
CA GLY A 285 -9.97 23.45 -0.84
C GLY A 285 -9.34 22.98 0.48
N LEU A 286 -9.33 23.86 1.48
CA LEU A 286 -8.85 23.56 2.84
C LEU A 286 -9.98 23.23 3.83
N THR A 287 -11.16 22.85 3.35
CA THR A 287 -12.28 22.50 4.22
C THR A 287 -12.80 21.11 3.93
N CYS A 288 -13.27 20.41 4.96
CA CYS A 288 -13.99 19.15 4.82
C CYS A 288 -15.33 19.39 4.11
N GLY A 289 -15.61 18.66 3.03
CA GLY A 289 -16.88 18.78 2.30
C GLY A 289 -18.11 18.29 3.07
N ASN A 290 -17.94 17.63 4.22
CA ASN A 290 -19.02 17.13 5.06
C ASN A 290 -19.31 18.02 6.27
N CYS A 291 -18.29 18.37 7.06
CA CYS A 291 -18.47 19.14 8.30
C CYS A 291 -17.82 20.53 8.29
N HIS A 292 -17.21 20.93 7.18
CA HIS A 292 -16.53 22.22 7.00
C HIS A 292 -15.33 22.48 7.93
N TYR A 293 -14.85 21.45 8.64
CA TYR A 293 -13.61 21.53 9.41
C TYR A 293 -12.45 22.01 8.53
N ARG A 294 -11.64 22.95 9.04
CA ARG A 294 -10.49 23.50 8.32
C ARG A 294 -9.32 22.52 8.38
N LEU A 295 -9.07 21.87 7.26
CA LEU A 295 -7.95 20.94 7.07
C LEU A 295 -6.62 21.71 7.03
N ALA A 296 -5.59 21.07 7.57
CA ALA A 296 -4.21 21.51 7.50
C ALA A 296 -3.75 21.58 6.05
N LYS A 297 -3.11 22.69 5.69
CA LYS A 297 -2.51 22.91 4.38
C LYS A 297 -1.27 22.04 4.22
N TYR A 298 -1.09 21.45 3.03
CA TYR A 298 0.16 20.80 2.65
C TYR A 298 1.31 21.82 2.64
N ARG A 299 2.42 21.46 3.26
CA ARG A 299 3.65 22.26 3.27
C ARG A 299 4.80 21.33 2.91
N ILE A 300 5.62 21.78 1.98
CA ILE A 300 6.93 21.20 1.68
C ILE A 300 7.96 22.25 2.09
N SER A 301 8.95 21.84 2.86
CA SER A 301 10.03 22.73 3.32
C SER A 301 10.97 23.09 2.17
N ASP A 302 11.71 24.20 2.34
CA ASP A 302 12.72 24.62 1.37
C ASP A 302 13.86 23.59 1.25
N ASP A 303 14.18 22.86 2.32
CA ASP A 303 15.17 21.80 2.30
C ASP A 303 14.68 20.57 1.53
N GLU A 304 13.42 20.17 1.72
CA GLU A 304 12.82 19.05 0.99
C GLU A 304 12.72 19.35 -0.51
N ILE A 305 12.26 20.55 -0.89
CA ILE A 305 12.18 20.92 -2.30
C ILE A 305 13.58 21.06 -2.92
N SER A 306 14.57 21.56 -2.17
CA SER A 306 15.96 21.66 -2.65
C SER A 306 16.57 20.27 -2.88
N SER A 307 16.39 19.36 -1.93
CA SER A 307 16.82 17.97 -2.06
C SER A 307 16.15 17.27 -3.23
N LEU A 308 14.84 17.46 -3.41
CA LEU A 308 14.09 16.92 -4.54
C LEU A 308 14.57 17.52 -5.87
N THR A 309 14.82 18.83 -5.92
CA THR A 309 15.30 19.54 -7.11
C THR A 309 16.68 19.03 -7.53
N GLU A 310 17.60 18.88 -6.58
CA GLU A 310 18.95 18.38 -6.85
C GLU A 310 18.93 16.92 -7.28
N GLY A 311 18.17 16.07 -6.59
CA GLY A 311 18.00 14.66 -6.95
C GLY A 311 17.38 14.50 -8.33
N PHE A 312 16.35 15.30 -8.65
CA PHE A 312 15.74 15.31 -9.98
C PHE A 312 16.74 15.74 -11.07
N TYR A 313 17.50 16.80 -10.81
CA TYR A 313 18.54 17.25 -11.74
C TYR A 313 19.57 16.17 -12.03
N LYS A 314 20.09 15.51 -10.99
CA LYS A 314 21.10 14.45 -11.13
C LYS A 314 20.54 13.21 -11.81
N SER A 315 19.40 12.70 -11.35
CA SER A 315 18.86 11.41 -11.81
C SER A 315 18.11 11.48 -13.13
N VAL A 316 17.41 12.59 -13.41
CA VAL A 316 16.50 12.67 -14.57
C VAL A 316 17.04 13.59 -15.65
N VAL A 317 17.66 14.72 -15.28
CA VAL A 317 18.16 15.71 -16.23
C VAL A 317 19.57 15.40 -16.71
N LEU A 318 20.48 14.97 -15.82
CA LEU A 318 21.84 14.55 -16.22
C LEU A 318 21.91 13.07 -16.61
N GLY A 319 21.24 12.21 -15.83
CA GLY A 319 21.40 10.76 -15.89
C GLY A 319 22.44 10.27 -14.88
N THR A 320 22.20 9.08 -14.32
CA THR A 320 23.02 8.52 -13.23
C THR A 320 24.18 7.65 -13.69
N THR A 321 24.11 7.12 -14.91
CA THR A 321 25.15 6.24 -15.47
C THR A 321 25.72 6.83 -16.74
N SER A 322 26.95 6.43 -17.11
CA SER A 322 27.58 6.81 -18.37
C SER A 322 26.74 6.45 -19.60
N ASP A 323 25.93 5.39 -19.48
CA ASP A 323 25.06 4.88 -20.54
C ASP A 323 23.70 5.61 -20.60
N GLU A 324 23.27 6.22 -19.48
CA GLU A 324 22.07 7.06 -19.38
C GLU A 324 22.34 8.54 -19.63
N LEU A 325 23.59 8.98 -19.46
CA LEU A 325 24.03 10.32 -19.81
C LEU A 325 23.67 10.56 -21.28
N TYR A 326 22.78 11.55 -21.49
CA TYR A 326 22.28 11.99 -22.79
C TYR A 326 21.20 11.14 -23.48
N LEU A 327 20.59 10.15 -22.82
CA LEU A 327 19.42 9.46 -23.37
C LEU A 327 18.15 10.35 -23.39
N THR A 328 18.00 11.25 -22.42
CA THR A 328 16.81 12.10 -22.24
C THR A 328 17.02 13.57 -22.62
N THR A 329 18.26 14.06 -22.63
CA THR A 329 18.63 15.47 -22.86
C THR A 329 19.99 15.59 -23.55
N THR A 330 20.22 16.59 -24.41
CA THR A 330 21.55 16.81 -25.02
C THR A 330 22.40 17.85 -24.25
N PRO A 331 23.74 17.86 -24.39
CA PRO A 331 24.59 18.91 -23.79
C PRO A 331 24.17 20.34 -24.18
N GLU A 332 23.73 20.54 -25.42
CA GLU A 332 23.26 21.82 -25.94
C GLU A 332 21.96 22.26 -25.24
N GLU A 333 21.05 21.32 -24.96
CA GLU A 333 19.82 21.60 -24.23
C GLU A 333 20.09 21.92 -22.77
N LEU A 334 21.06 21.25 -22.15
CA LEU A 334 21.52 21.60 -20.81
C LEU A 334 22.15 22.99 -20.76
N ALA A 335 22.94 23.36 -21.77
CA ALA A 335 23.50 24.71 -21.89
C ALA A 335 22.38 25.75 -22.10
N SER A 336 21.40 25.45 -22.95
CA SER A 336 20.22 26.28 -23.18
C SER A 336 19.42 26.50 -21.88
N LEU A 337 19.17 25.43 -21.12
CA LEU A 337 18.50 25.50 -19.83
C LEU A 337 19.27 26.38 -18.83
N LYS A 338 20.59 26.20 -18.72
CA LYS A 338 21.44 27.00 -17.82
C LYS A 338 21.42 28.48 -18.21
N ASN A 339 21.52 28.78 -19.49
CA ASN A 339 21.44 30.16 -20.00
C ASN A 339 20.05 30.76 -19.71
N PHE A 340 18.97 30.02 -20.00
CA PHE A 340 17.61 30.45 -19.72
C PHE A 340 17.41 30.77 -18.24
N ILE A 341 17.85 29.88 -17.34
CA ILE A 341 17.77 30.07 -15.89
C ILE A 341 18.56 31.31 -15.43
N ARG A 342 19.75 31.54 -15.99
CA ARG A 342 20.57 32.72 -15.66
C ARG A 342 19.89 34.03 -16.08
N ASP A 343 19.16 34.00 -17.19
CA ASP A 343 18.47 35.17 -17.73
C ASP A 343 17.13 35.45 -17.03
N VAL A 344 16.65 34.51 -16.20
CA VAL A 344 15.41 34.64 -15.41
C VAL A 344 15.72 35.35 -14.09
N ASP A 345 15.19 36.56 -13.99
CA ASP A 345 15.33 37.47 -12.85
C ASP A 345 14.42 37.11 -11.67
N ARG A 346 13.29 36.46 -11.95
CA ARG A 346 12.29 36.06 -10.96
C ARG A 346 11.81 34.63 -11.20
N LYS A 347 11.65 33.85 -10.12
CA LYS A 347 11.09 32.49 -10.19
C LYS A 347 9.66 32.49 -10.71
N PHE A 348 9.27 31.43 -11.39
CA PHE A 348 7.92 31.30 -11.94
C PHE A 348 6.90 30.90 -10.87
N ASP A 349 5.71 31.48 -10.95
CA ASP A 349 4.57 31.06 -10.14
C ASP A 349 3.93 29.79 -10.74
N CYS A 350 4.03 29.60 -12.06
CA CYS A 350 3.47 28.45 -12.75
C CYS A 350 4.24 28.09 -14.04
N ILE A 351 4.46 26.80 -14.24
CA ILE A 351 4.95 26.23 -15.50
C ILE A 351 3.78 25.60 -16.25
N ILE A 352 3.68 25.83 -17.56
CA ILE A 352 2.61 25.32 -18.42
C ILE A 352 3.21 24.38 -19.45
N ASP A 353 2.74 23.14 -19.44
CA ASP A 353 2.97 22.15 -20.49
C ASP A 353 2.20 22.55 -21.75
N LEU A 354 2.87 23.23 -22.67
CA LEU A 354 2.20 23.85 -23.81
C LEU A 354 1.59 22.81 -24.76
N PRO A 355 2.27 21.70 -25.11
CA PRO A 355 1.66 20.61 -25.89
C PRO A 355 0.44 19.98 -25.20
N ASN A 356 0.54 19.61 -23.92
CA ASN A 356 -0.56 18.97 -23.19
C ASN A 356 -1.75 19.94 -23.01
N PHE A 357 -1.46 21.22 -22.75
CA PHE A 357 -2.47 22.27 -22.63
C PHE A 357 -3.31 22.37 -23.89
N PHE A 358 -2.69 22.53 -25.06
CA PHE A 358 -3.44 22.67 -26.31
C PHE A 358 -4.19 21.39 -26.68
N HIS A 359 -3.58 20.22 -26.47
CA HIS A 359 -4.23 18.95 -26.74
C HIS A 359 -5.50 18.77 -25.91
N THR A 360 -5.46 19.16 -24.64
CA THR A 360 -6.62 19.04 -23.74
C THR A 360 -7.65 20.15 -23.96
N ALA A 361 -7.20 21.39 -24.14
CA ALA A 361 -8.07 22.57 -24.24
C ALA A 361 -8.91 22.61 -25.52
N LEU A 362 -8.40 22.07 -26.63
CA LEU A 362 -8.95 22.33 -27.97
C LEU A 362 -9.54 21.08 -28.65
N SER A 363 -9.55 19.93 -27.95
CA SER A 363 -9.93 18.61 -28.48
C SER A 363 -9.01 18.15 -29.64
N ALA A 364 -8.93 16.84 -29.89
CA ALA A 364 -7.97 16.19 -30.81
C ALA A 364 -8.10 16.58 -32.31
N LYS A 365 -8.94 17.56 -32.66
CA LYS A 365 -8.93 18.15 -34.01
C LYS A 365 -7.59 18.87 -34.19
N LYS A 366 -6.72 18.27 -35.02
CA LYS A 366 -5.34 18.67 -35.33
C LYS A 366 -5.05 20.14 -35.01
N ILE A 367 -4.31 20.38 -33.92
CA ILE A 367 -3.82 21.71 -33.51
C ILE A 367 -3.14 22.45 -34.67
N SER A 368 -2.54 21.71 -35.61
CA SER A 368 -1.92 22.25 -36.83
C SER A 368 -2.88 22.91 -37.83
N SER A 369 -4.20 22.73 -37.69
CA SER A 369 -5.22 23.36 -38.54
C SER A 369 -6.00 24.48 -37.84
N LEU A 370 -5.71 24.78 -36.57
CA LEU A 370 -6.38 25.85 -35.83
C LEU A 370 -5.66 27.18 -36.07
N SER A 371 -6.43 28.28 -36.13
CA SER A 371 -5.84 29.61 -36.26
C SER A 371 -5.06 29.99 -35.01
N GLU A 372 -4.01 30.80 -35.18
CA GLU A 372 -3.17 31.24 -34.06
C GLU A 372 -3.94 32.07 -33.04
N GLU A 373 -5.00 32.75 -33.48
CA GLU A 373 -5.92 33.49 -32.63
C GLU A 373 -6.71 32.58 -31.68
N VAL A 374 -7.14 31.41 -32.13
CA VAL A 374 -7.83 30.45 -31.25
C VAL A 374 -6.88 29.95 -30.17
N LEU A 375 -5.63 29.68 -30.53
CA LEU A 375 -4.60 29.20 -29.61
C LEU A 375 -4.22 30.28 -28.58
N SER A 376 -3.99 31.51 -29.03
CA SER A 376 -3.66 32.62 -28.13
C SER A 376 -4.84 33.00 -27.23
N ASN A 377 -6.07 33.01 -27.74
CA ASN A 377 -7.26 33.28 -26.93
C ASN A 377 -7.48 32.22 -25.85
N ALA A 378 -7.28 30.93 -26.18
CA ALA A 378 -7.38 29.85 -25.21
C ALA A 378 -6.36 30.01 -24.08
N LEU A 379 -5.09 30.29 -24.43
CA LEU A 379 -4.03 30.50 -23.44
C LEU A 379 -4.27 31.78 -22.61
N CYS A 380 -4.62 32.90 -23.25
CA CYS A 380 -4.93 34.16 -22.55
C CYS A 380 -6.09 33.99 -21.57
N SER A 381 -7.15 33.27 -21.95
CA SER A 381 -8.27 32.95 -21.06
C SER A 381 -7.82 32.14 -19.85
N ALA A 382 -6.95 31.14 -20.05
CA ALA A 382 -6.40 30.36 -18.94
C ALA A 382 -5.49 31.20 -18.04
N LEU A 383 -4.58 32.00 -18.60
CA LEU A 383 -3.68 32.90 -17.85
C LEU A 383 -4.47 33.92 -17.02
N GLN A 384 -5.51 34.53 -17.60
CA GLN A 384 -6.36 35.49 -16.91
C GLN A 384 -7.09 34.84 -15.72
N ARG A 385 -7.54 33.60 -15.86
CA ARG A 385 -8.17 32.85 -14.77
C ARG A 385 -7.18 32.45 -13.69
N LEU A 386 -5.98 32.00 -14.05
CA LEU A 386 -4.92 31.69 -13.09
C LEU A 386 -4.50 32.94 -12.30
N HIS A 387 -4.42 34.09 -12.96
CA HIS A 387 -4.18 35.37 -12.31
C HIS A 387 -5.31 35.75 -11.35
N GLY A 388 -6.58 35.67 -11.80
CA GLY A 388 -7.74 36.07 -10.99
C GLY A 388 -8.05 35.10 -9.84
N GLU A 389 -8.00 33.79 -10.08
CA GLU A 389 -8.42 32.75 -9.12
C GLU A 389 -7.28 32.26 -8.22
N HIS A 390 -6.02 32.41 -8.65
CA HIS A 390 -4.84 31.87 -7.95
C HIS A 390 -3.75 32.92 -7.67
N HIS A 391 -3.92 34.17 -8.11
CA HIS A 391 -2.95 35.26 -7.93
C HIS A 391 -1.56 34.96 -8.52
N LEU A 392 -1.52 34.19 -9.61
CA LEU A 392 -0.28 33.83 -10.32
C LEU A 392 0.03 34.89 -11.39
N ASN A 393 1.28 35.33 -11.48
CA ASN A 393 1.68 36.45 -12.33
C ASN A 393 2.85 36.14 -13.25
N HIS A 394 3.74 35.23 -12.84
CA HIS A 394 4.95 34.88 -13.58
C HIS A 394 4.84 33.45 -14.15
N PHE A 395 4.75 33.31 -15.46
CA PHE A 395 4.51 32.04 -16.13
C PHE A 395 5.66 31.64 -17.05
N CYS A 396 5.95 30.34 -17.12
CA CYS A 396 6.82 29.75 -18.12
C CYS A 396 6.05 28.76 -18.99
N LEU A 397 6.08 28.95 -20.31
CA LEU A 397 5.58 27.98 -21.27
C LEU A 397 6.71 27.02 -21.64
N VAL A 398 6.54 25.73 -21.40
CA VAL A 398 7.50 24.70 -21.81
C VAL A 398 6.91 23.87 -22.94
N GLY A 399 7.70 23.60 -23.96
CA GLY A 399 7.28 22.72 -25.03
C GLY A 399 8.33 22.56 -26.12
N LYS A 400 8.00 21.80 -27.15
CA LYS A 400 8.91 21.53 -28.28
C LYS A 400 8.94 22.69 -29.26
N GLN A 401 10.07 22.83 -29.95
CA GLN A 401 10.25 23.80 -31.02
C GLN A 401 9.28 23.54 -32.18
N ARG A 402 8.11 24.16 -32.08
CA ARG A 402 7.02 24.18 -33.07
C ARG A 402 6.69 25.62 -33.41
N GLY A 403 6.09 25.84 -34.59
CA GLY A 403 5.85 27.18 -35.15
C GLY A 403 5.06 28.15 -34.25
N ILE A 404 4.27 27.66 -33.30
CA ILE A 404 3.44 28.51 -32.43
C ILE A 404 4.26 29.45 -31.53
N VAL A 405 5.37 28.95 -30.97
CA VAL A 405 6.23 29.73 -30.06
C VAL A 405 7.08 30.73 -30.83
N ASN A 406 7.19 30.59 -32.15
CA ASN A 406 7.87 31.53 -33.03
C ASN A 406 6.91 32.55 -33.69
N ASN A 407 5.59 32.45 -33.42
CA ASN A 407 4.60 33.28 -34.08
C ASN A 407 4.41 34.64 -33.39
N LYS A 408 4.60 35.74 -34.13
CA LYS A 408 4.46 37.11 -33.60
C LYS A 408 3.02 37.45 -33.16
N LYS A 409 1.99 37.00 -33.88
CA LYS A 409 0.58 37.26 -33.53
C LYS A 409 0.21 36.61 -32.21
N PHE A 410 0.66 35.38 -31.99
CA PHE A 410 0.49 34.65 -30.74
C PHE A 410 1.06 35.45 -29.55
N TRP A 411 2.31 35.89 -29.65
CA TRP A 411 2.95 36.68 -28.60
C TRP A 411 2.36 38.08 -28.42
N ASN A 412 1.86 38.72 -29.49
CA ASN A 412 1.21 40.03 -29.39
C ASN A 412 -0.03 39.98 -28.50
N ALA A 413 -0.85 38.93 -28.60
CA ALA A 413 -2.01 38.76 -27.73
C ALA A 413 -1.60 38.59 -26.25
N ILE A 414 -0.56 37.80 -25.98
CA ILE A 414 -0.02 37.59 -24.62
C ILE A 414 0.57 38.90 -24.06
N LYS A 415 1.31 39.67 -24.87
CA LYS A 415 1.85 40.97 -24.47
C LYS A 415 0.74 41.96 -24.15
N GLN A 416 -0.32 42.01 -24.95
CA GLN A 416 -1.48 42.86 -24.66
C GLN A 416 -2.16 42.48 -23.34
N LEU A 417 -2.30 41.18 -23.05
CA LEU A 417 -2.79 40.72 -21.76
C LEU A 417 -1.87 41.15 -20.62
N GLY A 418 -0.55 40.95 -20.77
CA GLY A 418 0.45 41.35 -19.79
C GLY A 418 0.42 42.84 -19.49
N ASN A 419 0.32 43.69 -20.50
CA ASN A 419 0.21 45.15 -20.34
C ASN A 419 -1.03 45.58 -19.54
N ARG A 420 -2.11 44.79 -19.58
CA ARG A 420 -3.36 45.09 -18.85
C ARG A 420 -3.39 44.56 -17.43
N THR A 421 -2.66 43.47 -17.15
CA THR A 421 -2.79 42.68 -15.92
C THR A 421 -1.52 42.60 -15.07
N GLY A 422 -0.36 42.96 -15.64
CA GLY A 422 0.95 42.72 -15.02
C GLY A 422 1.46 41.29 -15.19
N ILE A 423 0.74 40.42 -15.92
CA ILE A 423 1.18 39.05 -16.21
C ILE A 423 2.44 39.08 -17.08
N THR A 424 3.40 38.23 -16.72
CA THR A 424 4.67 38.07 -17.41
C THR A 424 4.83 36.62 -17.83
N VAL A 425 5.15 36.40 -19.10
CA VAL A 425 5.23 35.08 -19.71
C VAL A 425 6.57 34.93 -20.41
N ARG A 426 7.31 33.88 -20.08
CA ARG A 426 8.50 33.43 -20.82
C ARG A 426 8.24 32.07 -21.45
N SER A 427 9.07 31.67 -22.41
CA SER A 427 9.02 30.32 -22.99
C SER A 427 10.39 29.66 -22.94
N PHE A 428 10.42 28.39 -22.54
CA PHE A 428 11.56 27.51 -22.72
C PHE A 428 11.20 26.43 -23.73
N VAL A 429 12.02 26.30 -24.77
CA VAL A 429 11.71 25.46 -25.92
C VAL A 429 12.80 24.42 -26.11
N THR A 430 12.40 23.15 -26.19
CA THR A 430 13.29 22.01 -26.38
C THR A 430 13.30 21.56 -27.84
N SER A 431 14.30 20.75 -28.22
CA SER A 431 14.34 20.13 -29.54
C SER A 431 13.16 19.16 -29.72
N HIS A 432 12.78 18.91 -30.98
CA HIS A 432 11.67 18.04 -31.33
C HIS A 432 11.86 16.58 -30.88
N LYS A 433 13.10 16.12 -30.67
CA LYS A 433 13.43 14.75 -30.25
C LYS A 433 13.52 14.58 -28.73
N SER A 434 13.42 15.67 -27.98
CA SER A 434 13.77 15.67 -26.56
C SER A 434 12.59 15.42 -25.64
N ASN A 435 12.90 15.07 -24.40
CA ASN A 435 11.91 14.91 -23.34
C ASN A 435 11.65 16.26 -22.66
N ASP A 436 10.58 16.94 -23.08
CA ASP A 436 10.12 18.21 -22.52
C ASP A 436 9.62 18.10 -21.07
N ASP A 437 9.11 16.94 -20.66
CA ASP A 437 8.57 16.71 -19.31
C ASP A 437 9.66 16.89 -18.24
N ALA A 438 10.89 16.42 -18.51
CA ALA A 438 12.01 16.53 -17.59
C ALA A 438 12.36 18.00 -17.30
N PHE A 439 12.46 18.83 -18.34
CA PHE A 439 12.77 20.25 -18.19
C PHE A 439 11.65 21.01 -17.50
N MET A 440 10.40 20.68 -17.82
CA MET A 440 9.24 21.28 -17.17
C MET A 440 9.22 21.02 -15.67
N ILE A 441 9.34 19.75 -15.27
CA ILE A 441 9.34 19.36 -13.85
C ILE A 441 10.51 20.03 -13.14
N TYR A 442 11.70 20.00 -13.74
CA TYR A 442 12.88 20.65 -13.16
C TYR A 442 12.68 22.16 -12.98
N LEU A 443 12.16 22.88 -13.98
CA LEU A 443 11.91 24.32 -13.88
C LEU A 443 10.88 24.66 -12.80
N ALA A 444 9.87 23.82 -12.60
CA ALA A 444 8.89 24.01 -11.55
C ALA A 444 9.51 23.79 -10.15
N LEU A 445 10.27 22.71 -9.98
CA LEU A 445 11.00 22.43 -8.75
C LEU A 445 12.02 23.54 -8.43
N TRP A 446 12.80 23.97 -9.43
CA TRP A 446 13.75 25.08 -9.33
C TRP A 446 13.08 26.42 -8.99
N SER A 447 11.83 26.62 -9.41
CA SER A 447 11.06 27.82 -9.08
C SER A 447 10.60 27.85 -7.62
N GLY A 448 10.68 26.72 -6.93
CA GLY A 448 10.50 26.61 -5.48
C GLY A 448 9.19 25.96 -5.07
N PRO A 449 8.91 25.90 -3.76
CA PRO A 449 7.88 25.05 -3.18
C PRO A 449 6.44 25.49 -3.51
N SER A 450 6.26 26.71 -4.02
CA SER A 450 4.95 27.30 -4.34
C SER A 450 4.64 27.32 -5.84
N CYS A 451 5.55 26.86 -6.69
CA CYS A 451 5.33 26.83 -8.14
C CYS A 451 4.31 25.76 -8.52
N TYR A 452 3.37 26.09 -9.40
CA TYR A 452 2.40 25.17 -9.97
C TYR A 452 2.88 24.58 -11.31
N ILE A 453 2.35 23.41 -11.67
CA ILE A 453 2.43 22.86 -13.03
C ILE A 453 1.02 22.72 -13.59
N ILE A 454 0.84 23.11 -14.85
CA ILE A 454 -0.36 22.80 -15.63
C ILE A 454 -0.03 21.70 -16.63
N SER A 455 -0.56 20.50 -16.41
CA SER A 455 -0.50 19.35 -17.31
C SER A 455 -1.51 18.30 -16.85
N ASN A 456 -1.94 17.41 -17.75
CA ASN A 456 -2.69 16.20 -17.43
C ASN A 456 -1.81 14.95 -17.35
N ASP A 457 -0.51 15.06 -17.62
CA ASP A 457 0.39 13.92 -17.57
C ASP A 457 0.66 13.46 -16.13
N GLU A 458 0.88 12.15 -15.99
CA GLU A 458 1.03 11.52 -14.69
C GLU A 458 2.49 11.38 -14.25
N PHE A 459 3.47 11.62 -15.13
CA PHE A 459 4.92 11.57 -14.85
C PHE A 459 5.42 10.28 -14.16
N ARG A 460 4.79 9.13 -14.42
CA ARG A 460 5.09 7.84 -13.75
C ARG A 460 6.55 7.43 -13.88
N GLN A 461 7.12 7.59 -15.07
CA GLN A 461 8.50 7.21 -15.37
C GLN A 461 9.50 7.95 -14.48
N HIS A 462 9.32 9.27 -14.30
CA HIS A 462 10.24 10.11 -13.51
C HIS A 462 10.26 9.72 -12.02
N ARG A 463 9.12 9.32 -11.46
CA ARG A 463 9.08 8.80 -10.08
C ARG A 463 9.87 7.51 -9.92
N PHE A 464 9.82 6.64 -10.93
CA PHE A 464 10.60 5.41 -10.92
C PHE A 464 12.10 5.69 -11.00
N THR A 465 12.51 6.61 -11.90
CA THR A 465 13.92 7.02 -12.05
C THR A 465 14.50 7.66 -10.78
N LEU A 466 13.69 8.40 -10.01
CA LEU A 466 14.10 9.01 -8.74
C LEU A 466 14.31 8.01 -7.59
N GLY A 467 13.81 6.78 -7.73
CA GLY A 467 13.78 5.81 -6.64
C GLY A 467 12.70 6.10 -5.59
N PRO A 468 12.57 5.23 -4.56
CA PRO A 468 11.40 5.20 -3.69
C PRO A 468 11.20 6.48 -2.86
N LYS A 469 12.27 7.01 -2.25
CA LYS A 469 12.18 8.18 -1.35
C LYS A 469 11.83 9.47 -2.12
N LEU A 470 12.63 9.81 -3.13
CA LEU A 470 12.42 11.02 -3.92
C LEU A 470 11.18 10.92 -4.82
N GLY A 471 10.85 9.72 -5.30
CA GLY A 471 9.62 9.47 -6.06
C GLY A 471 8.36 9.71 -5.22
N GLU A 472 8.36 9.36 -3.92
CA GLU A 472 7.27 9.69 -3.00
C GLU A 472 7.17 11.20 -2.78
N GLN A 473 8.29 11.88 -2.54
CA GLN A 473 8.31 13.35 -2.40
C GLN A 473 7.78 14.04 -3.66
N LEU A 474 8.17 13.58 -4.86
CA LEU A 474 7.64 14.10 -6.12
C LEU A 474 6.13 13.88 -6.23
N SER A 475 5.61 12.74 -5.77
CA SER A 475 4.18 12.43 -5.76
C SER A 475 3.39 13.40 -4.87
N LYS A 476 3.88 13.64 -3.65
CA LYS A 476 3.28 14.58 -2.70
C LYS A 476 3.28 16.01 -3.24
N TRP A 477 4.42 16.45 -3.79
CA TRP A 477 4.54 17.76 -4.42
C TRP A 477 3.60 17.90 -5.62
N GLN A 478 3.56 16.90 -6.52
CA GLN A 478 2.70 16.89 -7.70
C GLN A 478 1.23 16.96 -7.32
N ALA A 479 0.78 16.18 -6.33
CA ALA A 479 -0.61 16.22 -5.84
C ALA A 479 -1.02 17.60 -5.32
N ALA A 480 -0.08 18.37 -4.76
CA ALA A 480 -0.31 19.69 -4.21
C ALA A 480 -0.14 20.85 -5.21
N ARG A 481 0.52 20.61 -6.35
CA ARG A 481 0.95 21.66 -7.29
C ARG A 481 0.52 21.46 -8.73
N GLN A 482 0.01 20.29 -9.10
CA GLN A 482 -0.50 20.05 -10.45
C GLN A 482 -1.94 20.53 -10.59
N ILE A 483 -2.16 21.49 -11.49
CA ILE A 483 -3.48 21.91 -11.95
C ILE A 483 -3.79 21.11 -13.21
N THR A 484 -4.85 20.30 -13.17
CA THR A 484 -5.29 19.52 -14.33
C THR A 484 -6.34 20.28 -15.13
N LEU A 485 -6.42 19.94 -16.41
CA LEU A 485 -7.27 20.57 -17.40
C LEU A 485 -8.43 19.65 -17.77
N HIS A 486 -9.63 20.21 -17.88
CA HIS A 486 -10.79 19.54 -18.44
C HIS A 486 -11.26 20.26 -19.72
N PRO A 487 -11.57 19.52 -20.80
CA PRO A 487 -12.12 20.12 -22.00
C PRO A 487 -13.40 20.91 -21.69
N GLY A 488 -13.52 22.13 -22.22
CA GLY A 488 -14.67 23.00 -21.99
C GLY A 488 -14.49 24.39 -22.58
N LYS A 489 -15.57 25.19 -22.62
CA LYS A 489 -15.56 26.62 -22.94
C LYS A 489 -16.32 27.38 -21.86
N PRO A 490 -15.63 27.98 -20.86
CA PRO A 490 -14.17 28.04 -20.70
C PRO A 490 -13.55 26.69 -20.30
N ILE A 491 -12.24 26.53 -20.52
CA ILE A 491 -11.47 25.32 -20.17
C ILE A 491 -11.59 25.06 -18.66
N GLY A 492 -11.96 23.86 -18.22
CA GLY A 492 -12.01 23.55 -16.79
C GLY A 492 -10.60 23.51 -16.19
N LEU A 493 -10.37 24.22 -15.09
CA LEU A 493 -9.14 24.13 -14.29
C LEU A 493 -9.48 23.42 -12.99
N CYS A 494 -8.87 22.26 -12.76
CA CYS A 494 -9.04 21.51 -11.52
C CYS A 494 -7.91 21.86 -10.56
N LYS A 495 -8.30 22.36 -9.39
CA LYS A 495 -7.35 22.77 -8.35
C LYS A 495 -6.68 21.53 -7.74
N PRO A 496 -5.38 21.60 -7.42
CA PRO A 496 -4.70 20.54 -6.72
C PRO A 496 -5.24 20.35 -5.30
N MET A 497 -4.83 19.25 -4.67
CA MET A 497 -5.13 18.99 -3.26
C MET A 497 -4.27 19.92 -2.39
N GLU A 498 -4.89 20.96 -1.84
CA GLU A 498 -4.17 21.92 -0.97
C GLU A 498 -3.96 21.40 0.45
N CYS A 499 -4.74 20.39 0.88
CA CYS A 499 -4.67 19.85 2.22
C CYS A 499 -3.61 18.75 2.35
N ALA A 500 -3.03 18.61 3.54
CA ALA A 500 -2.06 17.57 3.85
C ALA A 500 -2.75 16.21 3.90
N ALA A 501 -2.24 15.25 3.12
CA ALA A 501 -2.69 13.87 3.04
C ALA A 501 -2.28 13.04 4.29
N ARG A 502 -2.81 13.41 5.46
CA ARG A 502 -2.59 12.70 6.72
C ARG A 502 -3.84 12.75 7.59
N VAL A 503 -3.88 11.95 8.64
CA VAL A 503 -4.98 12.03 9.63
C VAL A 503 -4.97 13.41 10.29
N GLN A 504 -6.14 13.99 10.49
CA GLN A 504 -6.31 15.32 11.10
C GLN A 504 -7.50 15.37 12.05
N GLY A 505 -7.48 16.34 12.97
CA GLY A 505 -8.54 16.52 13.95
C GLY A 505 -8.23 15.82 15.27
N ASN A 506 -9.24 15.64 16.11
CA ASN A 506 -9.15 15.04 17.44
C ASN A 506 -10.54 14.66 17.97
N ALA A 507 -10.60 14.14 19.20
CA ALA A 507 -11.83 13.73 19.89
C ALA A 507 -12.91 14.82 19.96
N SER A 508 -12.54 16.11 20.02
CA SER A 508 -13.48 17.23 20.17
C SER A 508 -13.97 17.80 18.83
N SER A 509 -13.08 17.89 17.83
CA SER A 509 -13.41 18.47 16.52
C SER A 509 -13.91 17.44 15.51
N GLY A 510 -13.79 16.16 15.84
CA GLY A 510 -13.90 15.09 14.89
C GLY A 510 -12.58 14.73 14.21
N TRP A 511 -12.54 13.55 13.62
CA TRP A 511 -11.38 13.00 12.91
C TRP A 511 -11.61 13.00 11.40
N HIS A 512 -10.54 13.29 10.64
CA HIS A 512 -10.50 13.28 9.19
C HIS A 512 -9.38 12.36 8.75
N ILE A 513 -9.73 11.19 8.22
CA ILE A 513 -8.77 10.12 7.95
C ILE A 513 -8.73 9.86 6.44
N PRO A 514 -7.62 10.16 5.76
CA PRO A 514 -7.47 9.86 4.34
C PRO A 514 -7.28 8.35 4.12
N TYR A 515 -7.83 7.83 3.03
CA TYR A 515 -7.68 6.42 2.68
C TYR A 515 -7.61 6.20 1.17
N LYS A 516 -7.04 5.05 0.80
CA LYS A 516 -7.03 4.54 -0.59
C LYS A 516 -8.38 3.88 -0.89
N SER A 517 -9.20 4.58 -1.66
CA SER A 517 -10.45 4.04 -2.24
C SER A 517 -10.14 3.05 -3.36
N THR A 518 -11.09 2.17 -3.68
CA THR A 518 -11.04 1.29 -4.86
C THR A 518 -11.30 2.03 -6.17
N GLU A 519 -11.71 3.30 -6.11
CA GLU A 519 -11.87 4.17 -7.27
C GLU A 519 -10.53 4.49 -7.92
N LYS A 520 -10.52 4.59 -9.26
CA LYS A 520 -9.34 5.01 -10.02
C LYS A 520 -9.02 6.47 -9.70
N CYS A 521 -7.82 6.72 -9.18
CA CYS A 521 -7.27 8.06 -9.00
C CYS A 521 -5.98 8.22 -9.80
N HIS A 522 -5.48 9.44 -9.89
CA HIS A 522 -4.17 9.72 -10.49
C HIS A 522 -3.07 8.97 -9.74
N SER A 523 -2.11 8.42 -10.48
CA SER A 523 -1.03 7.60 -9.90
C SER A 523 -0.11 8.33 -8.92
N TYR A 524 -0.14 9.67 -8.88
CA TYR A 524 0.59 10.50 -7.92
C TYR A 524 -0.20 10.85 -6.66
N SER A 525 -1.53 10.63 -6.65
CA SER A 525 -2.35 10.87 -5.47
C SER A 525 -2.41 9.62 -4.61
N SER A 526 -1.88 9.69 -3.39
CA SER A 526 -1.99 8.61 -2.41
C SER A 526 -3.35 8.58 -1.70
N VAL A 527 -4.15 9.65 -1.83
CA VAL A 527 -5.45 9.84 -1.17
C VAL A 527 -6.54 9.92 -2.22
N HIS A 528 -7.56 9.06 -2.08
CA HIS A 528 -8.69 9.03 -3.00
C HIS A 528 -9.96 9.60 -2.35
N ALA A 529 -10.08 9.45 -1.03
CA ALA A 529 -11.23 9.88 -0.26
C ALA A 529 -10.86 10.04 1.23
N TRP A 530 -11.74 10.71 1.97
CA TRP A 530 -11.62 10.90 3.41
C TRP A 530 -12.79 10.24 4.14
N LEU A 531 -12.51 9.69 5.31
CA LEU A 531 -13.51 9.42 6.34
C LEU A 531 -13.61 10.68 7.22
N CYS A 532 -14.80 11.26 7.32
CA CYS A 532 -15.14 12.29 8.30
C CYS A 532 -15.87 11.62 9.47
N LEU A 533 -15.33 11.73 10.68
CA LEU A 533 -15.92 11.25 11.92
C LEU A 533 -16.29 12.45 12.79
N LEU A 534 -17.56 12.56 13.15
CA LEU A 534 -18.07 13.59 14.05
C LEU A 534 -18.39 13.00 15.41
N PRO A 535 -17.98 13.67 16.51
CA PRO A 535 -18.32 13.23 17.84
C PRO A 535 -19.84 13.26 18.06
N PRO A 536 -20.37 12.45 18.99
CA PRO A 536 -21.76 12.54 19.39
C PRO A 536 -22.09 13.97 19.83
N ALA A 537 -23.27 14.45 19.45
CA ALA A 537 -23.75 15.76 19.90
C ALA A 537 -23.72 15.81 21.44
N PRO A 538 -23.26 16.92 22.05
CA PRO A 538 -23.34 17.08 23.49
C PRO A 538 -24.80 16.92 23.91
N SER A 539 -25.06 16.07 24.90
CA SER A 539 -26.40 15.94 25.48
C SER A 539 -26.87 17.34 25.93
N PRO A 540 -28.11 17.74 25.61
CA PRO A 540 -28.64 19.00 26.10
C PRO A 540 -28.54 18.97 27.62
N ARG A 541 -27.82 19.94 28.20
CA ARG A 541 -27.72 20.10 29.65
C ARG A 541 -29.14 20.19 30.16
N THR A 542 -29.56 19.23 30.98
CA THR A 542 -30.77 19.37 31.79
C THR A 542 -30.57 20.60 32.66
N THR A 543 -31.19 21.70 32.28
CA THR A 543 -31.43 22.83 33.16
C THR A 543 -32.25 22.29 34.32
N SER A 544 -31.58 22.11 35.46
CA SER A 544 -32.24 21.92 36.74
C SER A 544 -32.82 23.28 37.13
N GLU A 545 -34.13 23.42 36.97
CA GLU A 545 -34.94 24.32 37.80
C GLU A 545 -35.30 23.59 39.10
#